data_AF-A0AAV5E7Q3-F1
#
_entry.id   AF-A0AAV5E7Q3-F1
#
_cell.length_a   1.000
_cell.length_b   1.000
_cell.length_c   1.000
_cell.angle_alpha   90.00
_cell.angle_beta   90.00
_cell.angle_gamma   90.00
#
_symmetry.space_group_name_H-M   'P 1'
#
loop_
_entity.id
_entity.type
_entity.pdbx_description
1 polymer ?
#
loop_
_entity_poly.entity_id
_entity_poly.type
_entity_poly.pdbx_seq_one_letter_code
_entity_poly.pdbx_strand_id
1 'polypeptide(L)'
;MTLHATNASIDNLFIIAHADGLKLQDVGLDASMPYLRPDPVEGRPTVTYLHFADSPKLSFGVFCLPESAVIPLHDHPGMTVFSKILLGSMHIKSYDWVKTPPAGIRATRTSNGHYLLAILFHVP
;
A
#
# COMPACT_ATOMS: atom_id res chain seq x y z
N MET A 1 -5.74 -1.38 7.33
CA MET A 1 -6.35 -1.82 6.06
C MET A 1 -6.04 -0.81 4.97
N THR A 2 -5.52 -1.24 3.82
CA THR A 2 -5.02 -0.32 2.79
C THR A 2 -5.66 -0.57 1.43
N LEU A 3 -6.13 0.50 0.79
CA LEU A 3 -6.59 0.51 -0.59
C LEU A 3 -5.42 0.33 -1.56
N HIS A 4 -5.61 -0.45 -2.63
CA HIS A 4 -4.65 -0.53 -3.73
C HIS A 4 -5.40 -0.29 -5.05
N ALA A 5 -5.15 0.86 -5.67
CA ALA A 5 -5.67 1.18 -6.99
C ALA A 5 -4.50 1.32 -7.98
N THR A 6 -4.50 0.54 -9.07
CA THR A 6 -3.38 0.55 -10.04
C THR A 6 -3.84 0.88 -11.46
N ASN A 7 -3.02 1.65 -12.19
CA ASN A 7 -3.11 1.92 -13.64
C ASN A 7 -4.06 3.02 -14.15
N ALA A 8 -4.25 4.10 -13.39
CA ALA A 8 -5.13 5.21 -13.76
C ALA A 8 -4.75 5.92 -15.08
N SER A 9 -5.47 5.61 -16.16
CA SER A 9 -5.68 6.49 -17.34
C SER A 9 -6.87 7.44 -17.14
N ILE A 10 -7.50 7.41 -15.96
CA ILE A 10 -8.63 8.26 -15.55
C ILE A 10 -8.05 9.41 -14.72
N ASP A 11 -8.62 10.62 -14.85
CA ASP A 11 -8.17 11.81 -14.12
C ASP A 11 -7.90 11.48 -12.65
N ASN A 12 -6.62 11.52 -12.25
CA ASN A 12 -6.16 11.18 -10.89
C ASN A 12 -6.99 11.90 -9.80
N LEU A 13 -7.46 13.11 -10.10
CA LEU A 13 -8.30 13.92 -9.22
C LEU A 13 -9.66 13.25 -8.93
N PHE A 14 -10.27 12.58 -9.92
CA PHE A 14 -11.52 11.86 -9.74
C PHE A 14 -11.34 10.68 -8.78
N ILE A 15 -10.26 9.91 -8.93
CA ILE A 15 -9.97 8.77 -8.06
C ILE A 15 -9.71 9.23 -6.62
N ILE A 16 -8.90 10.28 -6.43
CA ILE A 16 -8.62 10.85 -5.09
C ILE A 16 -9.92 11.30 -4.43
N ALA A 17 -10.73 12.10 -5.12
CA ALA A 17 -11.97 12.66 -4.55
C ALA A 17 -12.95 11.57 -4.08
N HIS A 18 -13.06 10.47 -4.83
CA HIS A 18 -13.94 9.35 -4.44
C HIS A 18 -13.30 8.48 -3.36
N ALA A 19 -11.99 8.25 -3.42
CA ALA A 19 -11.27 7.48 -2.42
C ALA A 19 -11.32 8.17 -1.05
N ASP A 20 -11.22 9.51 -0.98
CA ASP A 20 -11.24 10.28 0.27
C ASP A 20 -12.55 10.14 1.05
N GLY A 21 -13.67 9.92 0.36
CA GLY A 21 -14.98 9.63 0.98
C GLY A 21 -15.17 8.19 1.43
N LEU A 22 -14.37 7.25 0.91
CA LEU A 22 -14.57 5.81 1.09
C LEU A 22 -14.43 5.37 2.55
N LYS A 23 -15.40 4.62 3.06
CA LYS A 23 -15.43 4.02 4.39
C LYS A 23 -15.30 2.51 4.32
N LEU A 24 -15.05 1.90 5.47
CA LEU A 24 -14.95 0.45 5.61
C LEU A 24 -16.22 -0.27 5.14
N GLN A 25 -17.40 0.28 5.45
CA GLN A 25 -18.69 -0.31 5.10
C GLN A 25 -19.00 -0.21 3.60
N ASP A 26 -18.44 0.78 2.90
CA ASP A 26 -18.65 0.96 1.46
C ASP A 26 -18.03 -0.18 0.63
N VAL A 27 -17.04 -0.87 1.21
CA VAL A 27 -16.42 -2.08 0.65
C VAL A 27 -16.94 -3.36 1.30
N GLY A 28 -18.05 -3.27 2.06
CA GLY A 28 -18.71 -4.41 2.69
C GLY A 28 -17.96 -5.01 3.88
N LEU A 29 -17.08 -4.24 4.52
CA LEU A 29 -16.25 -4.72 5.62
C LEU A 29 -16.69 -4.12 6.96
N ASP A 30 -16.39 -4.86 8.03
CA ASP A 30 -16.66 -4.46 9.40
C ASP A 30 -15.45 -4.75 10.31
N ALA A 31 -15.27 -3.93 11.35
CA ALA A 31 -14.14 -4.04 12.27
C ALA A 31 -14.14 -5.34 13.10
N SER A 32 -15.29 -6.02 13.21
CA SER A 32 -15.41 -7.30 13.91
C SER A 32 -14.97 -8.50 13.08
N MET A 33 -14.71 -8.32 11.78
CA MET A 33 -14.40 -9.42 10.87
C MET A 33 -13.10 -10.15 11.23
N PRO A 34 -13.05 -11.49 11.05
CA PRO A 34 -11.94 -12.31 11.52
C PRO A 34 -10.61 -12.03 10.81
N TYR A 35 -10.64 -11.54 9.56
CA TYR A 35 -9.44 -11.22 8.77
C TYR A 35 -8.63 -10.03 9.33
N LEU A 36 -9.16 -9.32 10.32
CA LEU A 36 -8.46 -8.23 11.02
C LEU A 36 -7.81 -8.70 12.33
N ARG A 37 -8.02 -9.96 12.71
CA ARG A 37 -7.46 -10.54 13.93
C ARG A 37 -6.36 -11.54 13.56
N PRO A 38 -5.31 -11.67 14.38
CA PRO A 38 -4.33 -12.73 14.20
C PRO A 38 -5.02 -14.09 14.27
N ASP A 39 -4.56 -15.05 13.46
CA ASP A 39 -5.02 -16.43 13.56
C ASP A 39 -4.62 -17.00 14.94
N PRO A 40 -5.59 -17.45 15.78
CA PRO A 40 -5.30 -18.01 17.09
C PRO A 40 -4.42 -19.27 17.06
N VAL A 41 -4.41 -19.99 15.93
CA VAL A 41 -3.79 -21.32 15.80
C VAL A 41 -2.36 -21.22 15.26
N GLU A 42 -2.11 -20.40 14.24
CA GLU A 42 -0.78 -20.30 13.62
C GLU A 42 0.11 -19.24 14.26
N GLY A 43 -0.45 -18.29 15.02
CA GLY A 43 0.29 -17.20 15.67
C GLY A 43 1.00 -16.24 14.70
N ARG A 44 0.88 -16.46 13.38
CA ARG A 44 1.44 -15.63 12.33
C ARG A 44 0.34 -14.75 11.76
N PRO A 45 0.50 -13.42 11.75
CA PRO A 45 -0.50 -12.53 11.17
C PRO A 45 -0.52 -12.68 9.65
N THR A 46 -1.65 -13.16 9.11
CA THR A 46 -1.84 -13.38 7.66
C THR A 46 -2.49 -12.17 7.02
N VAL A 47 -1.89 -11.66 5.95
CA VAL A 47 -2.47 -10.60 5.12
C VAL A 47 -3.52 -11.22 4.19
N THR A 48 -4.75 -10.72 4.24
CA THR A 48 -5.80 -11.12 3.28
C THR A 48 -5.98 -10.03 2.22
N TYR A 49 -6.07 -10.43 0.95
CA TYR A 49 -6.38 -9.54 -0.16
C TYR A 49 -7.81 -9.79 -0.65
N LEU A 50 -8.62 -8.74 -0.63
CA LEU A 50 -9.99 -8.74 -1.15
C LEU A 50 -10.00 -8.01 -2.48
N HIS A 51 -10.31 -8.74 -3.53
CA HIS A 51 -10.33 -8.23 -4.90
C HIS A 51 -11.74 -7.80 -5.28
N PHE A 52 -11.89 -6.61 -5.86
CA PHE A 52 -13.19 -6.03 -6.18
C PHE A 52 -13.34 -5.71 -7.67
N ALA A 53 -12.29 -5.22 -8.33
CA ALA A 53 -12.31 -4.99 -9.76
C ALA A 53 -10.93 -5.16 -10.38
N ASP A 54 -10.89 -5.71 -11.58
CA ASP A 54 -9.69 -5.73 -12.42
C ASP A 54 -10.04 -5.33 -13.84
N SER A 55 -9.26 -4.41 -14.40
CA SER A 55 -9.37 -3.96 -15.79
C SER A 55 -8.02 -3.42 -16.25
N PRO A 56 -7.78 -3.28 -17.56
CA PRO A 56 -6.52 -2.72 -18.07
C PRO A 56 -6.19 -1.31 -17.56
N LYS A 57 -7.19 -0.56 -17.07
CA LYS A 57 -7.06 0.85 -16.61
C LYS A 57 -7.21 1.02 -15.10
N LEU A 58 -7.63 -0.02 -14.39
CA LEU A 58 -7.88 0.06 -12.96
C LEU A 58 -7.94 -1.35 -12.39
N SER A 59 -7.03 -1.67 -11.48
CA SER A 59 -7.24 -2.73 -10.50
C SER A 59 -7.63 -2.09 -9.17
N PHE A 60 -8.57 -2.68 -8.45
CA PHE A 60 -9.07 -2.20 -7.16
C PHE A 60 -9.20 -3.36 -6.19
N GLY A 61 -8.51 -3.23 -5.05
CA GLY A 61 -8.54 -4.22 -3.98
C GLY A 61 -8.21 -3.63 -2.62
N VAL A 62 -8.48 -4.42 -1.59
CA VAL A 62 -8.30 -4.05 -0.19
C VAL A 62 -7.43 -5.09 0.51
N PHE A 63 -6.39 -4.63 1.18
CA PHE A 63 -5.58 -5.47 2.06
C PHE A 63 -6.05 -5.37 3.51
N CYS A 64 -6.46 -6.50 4.08
CA CYS A 64 -6.71 -6.69 5.51
C CYS A 64 -5.42 -7.17 6.17
N LEU A 65 -4.89 -6.34 7.08
CA LEU A 65 -3.67 -6.62 7.83
C LEU A 65 -4.05 -6.72 9.31
N PRO A 66 -3.91 -7.90 9.93
CA PRO A 66 -3.89 -8.01 11.38
C PRO A 66 -2.74 -7.19 11.98
N GLU A 67 -2.81 -6.94 13.29
CA GLU A 67 -1.72 -6.29 14.00
C GLU A 67 -0.39 -7.05 13.79
N SER A 68 0.69 -6.30 13.60
CA SER A 68 2.03 -6.81 13.27
C SER A 68 2.18 -7.49 11.90
N ALA A 69 1.13 -7.59 11.07
CA ALA A 69 1.28 -8.04 9.69
C ALA A 69 2.11 -7.04 8.88
N VAL A 70 2.93 -7.55 7.95
CA VAL A 70 3.80 -6.74 7.10
C VAL A 70 3.57 -7.11 5.65
N ILE A 71 3.41 -6.08 4.80
CA ILE A 71 3.64 -6.22 3.37
C ILE A 71 5.11 -5.86 3.14
N PRO A 72 5.97 -6.81 2.71
CA PRO A 72 7.39 -6.53 2.50
C PRO A 72 7.62 -5.42 1.47
N LEU A 73 8.82 -4.84 1.48
CA LEU A 73 9.23 -3.86 0.46
C LEU A 73 9.10 -4.48 -0.94
N HIS A 74 8.36 -3.82 -1.82
CA HIS A 74 8.13 -4.21 -3.21
C HIS A 74 8.04 -2.94 -4.08
N ASP A 75 8.17 -3.12 -5.40
CA ASP A 75 8.03 -2.03 -6.37
C ASP A 75 6.73 -2.15 -7.19
N HIS A 76 6.43 -1.08 -7.93
CA HIS A 76 5.28 -0.99 -8.84
C HIS A 76 5.72 -0.41 -10.19
N PRO A 77 6.42 -1.19 -11.04
CA PRO A 77 7.00 -0.69 -12.27
C PRO A 77 5.93 -0.19 -13.26
N GLY A 78 6.00 1.09 -13.65
CA GLY A 78 5.08 1.68 -14.63
C GLY A 78 3.65 1.90 -14.11
N MET A 79 3.42 1.78 -12.81
CA MET A 79 2.09 1.90 -12.21
C MET A 79 2.00 3.13 -11.31
N THR A 80 0.87 3.84 -11.36
CA THR A 80 0.47 4.81 -10.34
C THR A 80 -0.41 4.09 -9.32
N VAL A 81 -0.08 4.21 -8.04
CA VAL A 81 -0.80 3.54 -6.94
C VAL A 81 -1.44 4.57 -6.01
N PHE A 82 -2.76 4.44 -5.77
CA PHE A 82 -3.45 5.17 -4.71
C PHE A 82 -3.73 4.24 -3.53
N SER A 83 -3.42 4.73 -2.33
CA SER A 83 -3.65 4.00 -1.08
C SER A 83 -4.29 4.86 -0.02
N LYS A 84 -5.28 4.29 0.66
CA LYS A 84 -6.01 4.89 1.77
C LYS A 84 -6.13 3.90 2.90
N ILE A 85 -5.91 4.37 4.13
CA ILE A 85 -6.18 3.59 5.33
C ILE A 85 -7.68 3.70 5.67
N LEU A 86 -8.42 2.60 5.58
CA LEU A 86 -9.86 2.58 5.89
C LEU A 86 -10.16 2.30 7.37
N LEU A 87 -9.23 1.64 8.06
CA LEU A 87 -9.32 1.31 9.48
C LEU A 87 -7.92 1.07 10.06
N GLY A 88 -7.71 1.57 11.28
CA GLY A 88 -6.48 1.42 12.06
C GLY A 88 -5.39 2.40 11.66
N SER A 89 -4.16 2.09 12.06
CA SER A 89 -2.95 2.83 11.70
C SER A 89 -1.94 1.90 11.04
N MET A 90 -1.10 2.44 10.17
CA MET A 90 -0.03 1.67 9.52
C MET A 90 1.24 2.49 9.50
N HIS A 91 2.36 1.85 9.79
CA HIS A 91 3.67 2.43 9.56
C HIS A 91 4.10 2.13 8.12
N ILE A 92 4.26 3.19 7.33
CA ILE A 92 4.58 3.10 5.90
C ILE A 92 5.98 3.66 5.67
N LYS A 93 6.81 2.91 4.96
CA LYS A 93 8.07 3.39 4.39
C LYS A 93 8.06 3.19 2.89
N SER A 94 8.50 4.19 2.17
CA SER A 94 8.62 4.18 0.72
C SER A 94 9.99 4.70 0.31
N TYR A 95 10.41 4.32 -0.90
CA TYR A 95 11.72 4.66 -1.40
C TYR A 95 11.62 4.96 -2.90
N ASP A 96 12.40 5.93 -3.35
CA ASP A 96 12.65 6.17 -4.76
C ASP A 96 14.02 5.68 -5.17
N TRP A 97 14.12 5.26 -6.42
CA TRP A 97 15.40 4.96 -7.05
C TRP A 97 16.13 6.25 -7.41
N VAL A 98 17.37 6.40 -6.94
CA VAL A 98 18.26 7.51 -7.34
C VAL A 98 19.49 6.98 -8.08
N LYS A 99 19.94 7.73 -9.10
CA LYS A 99 21.14 7.39 -9.89
C LYS A 99 22.44 7.64 -9.10
N THR A 100 22.42 8.62 -8.22
CA THR A 100 23.57 9.04 -7.42
C THR A 100 23.11 9.30 -5.98
N PRO A 101 23.79 8.74 -4.97
CA PRO A 101 23.42 9.01 -3.59
C PRO A 101 23.75 10.47 -3.23
N PRO A 102 23.00 11.09 -2.31
CA PRO A 102 23.35 12.41 -1.78
C PRO A 102 24.75 12.43 -1.18
N ALA A 103 25.44 13.57 -1.29
CA ALA A 103 26.79 13.73 -0.76
C ALA A 103 26.83 13.40 0.73
N GLY A 104 27.78 12.55 1.13
CA GLY A 104 27.97 12.14 2.54
C GLY A 104 27.15 10.93 2.99
N ILE A 105 26.29 10.35 2.15
CA ILE A 105 25.55 9.12 2.47
C ILE A 105 26.28 7.90 1.89
N ARG A 106 26.66 6.96 2.75
CA ARG A 106 27.09 5.61 2.31
C ARG A 106 25.85 4.83 1.87
N ALA A 107 25.71 4.63 0.57
CA ALA A 107 24.60 3.89 -0.01
C ALA A 107 25.10 2.60 -0.68
N THR A 108 24.34 1.51 -0.52
CA THR A 108 24.60 0.25 -1.21
C THR A 108 23.92 0.29 -2.57
N ARG A 109 24.69 0.02 -3.62
CA ARG A 109 24.20 -0.02 -5.01
C ARG A 109 23.46 -1.34 -5.26
N THR A 110 22.29 -1.29 -5.88
CA THR A 110 21.58 -2.50 -6.32
C THR A 110 22.24 -3.10 -7.57
N SER A 111 21.87 -4.33 -7.93
CA SER A 111 22.33 -5.02 -9.15
C SER A 111 22.11 -4.20 -10.42
N ASN A 112 21.09 -3.34 -10.42
CA ASN A 112 20.68 -2.53 -11.56
C ASN A 112 21.38 -1.16 -11.58
N GLY A 113 22.28 -0.90 -10.63
CA GLY A 113 23.08 0.31 -10.58
C GLY A 113 22.43 1.53 -9.91
N HIS A 114 21.26 1.35 -9.31
CA HIS A 114 20.50 2.39 -8.60
C HIS A 114 20.70 2.29 -7.08
N TYR A 115 20.30 3.34 -6.37
CA TYR A 115 20.27 3.40 -4.90
C TYR A 115 18.85 3.69 -4.42
N LEU A 116 18.50 3.22 -3.22
CA LEU A 116 17.21 3.53 -2.59
C LEU A 116 17.33 4.79 -1.73
N LEU A 117 16.44 5.75 -1.93
CA LEU A 117 16.29 6.94 -1.08
C LEU A 117 14.94 6.88 -0.38
N ALA A 118 14.94 6.87 0.95
CA ALA A 118 13.70 6.89 1.72
C ALA A 118 12.93 8.19 1.46
N ILE A 119 11.67 8.07 1.08
CA ILE A 119 10.76 9.21 0.95
C ILE A 119 10.14 9.41 2.33
N LEU A 120 10.30 10.61 2.89
CA LEU A 120 9.65 10.94 4.14
C LEU A 120 8.17 11.21 3.85
N PHE A 121 7.30 10.27 4.19
CA PHE A 121 5.88 10.55 4.32
C PHE A 121 5.61 10.98 5.76
N HIS A 122 5.22 12.25 5.94
CA HIS A 122 4.56 12.67 7.17
C HIS A 122 3.13 12.11 7.13
N VAL A 123 2.85 11.12 7.96
CA VAL A 123 1.47 10.74 8.26
C VAL A 123 1.03 11.64 9.41
N PRO A 124 0.08 12.58 9.21
CA PRO A 124 -0.47 13.38 10.31
C PRO A 124 -1.22 12.50 11.32
#